data_AF-A0A2G3PVN7-F1
#
_entry.id   AF-A0A2G3PVN7-F1
#
_cell.length_a   1.000
_cell.length_b   1.000
_cell.length_c   1.000
_cell.angle_alpha   90.00
_cell.angle_beta   90.00
_cell.angle_gamma   90.00
#
_symmetry.space_group_name_H-M   'P 1'
#
loop_
_entity.id
_entity.type
_entity.pdbx_description
1 polymer ?
#
loop_
_entity_poly.entity_id
_entity_poly.type
_entity_poly.pdbx_seq_one_letter_code
_entity_poly.pdbx_strand_id
1 'polypeptide(L)'
;MKRRLMAFLTVIIMLFSMVGCSKEGLALMDEMNKVSSWEGENISATMTMAAEVQGMKMDMKLDIAGWVNATTLQGELEMNLKEIKLNGEAIPGMKLSPIKAYMDKQIVYISKSYFTELFGLVGAPVPEKLNAIQAEYIGIDTANQVLGIKPLDAKQANSLAMDLVKKTNVNVAIKQDKRNYTLEMNSDQLVDATIAFLNAALNNMDTINKIADTGMTQAEVDKEKESLQAYLLLAKTQIKPMVSGSNLKVNYHFEDNKYASGLDMQIQVASGNEKVLASMKFDAVATKTEKKEFVLPKNVIKLSMEEYMALLGSPVNQGATVEKKESITKGGVNYLPLRAVMSQLGFDVTYDKATQKTFIVISGQKIEANTLIQGGTAYISVAELQKLGFNVQEVETGFIVSL
;
A
#
# COMPACT_ATOMS: atom_id res chain seq x y z
N MET A 1 12.26 -10.40 -3.28
CA MET A 1 10.91 -10.52 -3.88
C MET A 1 9.99 -9.38 -3.47
N LYS A 2 9.71 -9.19 -2.17
CA LYS A 2 8.81 -8.12 -1.64
C LYS A 2 9.11 -6.70 -2.15
N ARG A 3 10.39 -6.28 -2.15
CA ARG A 3 10.79 -4.95 -2.68
C ARG A 3 10.57 -4.78 -4.19
N ARG A 4 10.71 -5.86 -4.99
CA ARG A 4 10.49 -5.83 -6.45
C ARG A 4 9.01 -5.85 -6.81
N LEU A 5 8.19 -6.55 -6.00
CA LEU A 5 6.73 -6.59 -6.14
C LEU A 5 6.06 -5.26 -5.74
N MET A 6 6.51 -4.63 -4.63
CA MET A 6 6.04 -3.30 -4.24
C MET A 6 6.38 -2.23 -5.28
N ALA A 7 7.61 -2.25 -5.82
CA ALA A 7 8.00 -1.33 -6.89
C ALA A 7 7.11 -1.48 -8.14
N PHE A 8 6.72 -2.71 -8.49
CA PHE A 8 5.80 -3.00 -9.60
C PHE A 8 4.36 -2.53 -9.34
N LEU A 9 3.84 -2.71 -8.12
CA LEU A 9 2.51 -2.23 -7.72
C LEU A 9 2.43 -0.69 -7.73
N THR A 10 3.45 0.00 -7.22
CA THR A 10 3.53 1.47 -7.27
C THR A 10 3.61 1.98 -8.72
N VAL A 11 4.36 1.25 -9.56
CA VAL A 11 4.44 1.49 -11.01
C VAL A 11 3.08 1.38 -11.70
N ILE A 12 2.27 0.37 -11.36
CA ILE A 12 0.93 0.19 -11.95
C ILE A 12 -0.01 1.33 -11.55
N ILE A 13 0.07 1.81 -10.31
CA ILE A 13 -0.76 2.93 -9.82
C ILE A 13 -0.42 4.24 -10.57
N MET A 14 0.84 4.43 -11.00
CA MET A 14 1.24 5.58 -11.83
C MET A 14 0.72 5.51 -13.28
N LEU A 15 0.29 4.33 -13.78
CA LEU A 15 -0.24 4.18 -15.14
C LEU A 15 -1.59 4.88 -15.36
N PHE A 16 -2.34 5.17 -14.29
CA PHE A 16 -3.66 5.76 -14.37
C PHE A 16 -3.67 7.22 -14.86
N SER A 17 -2.51 7.90 -14.91
CA SER A 17 -2.39 9.26 -15.45
C SER A 17 -2.06 9.32 -16.95
N MET A 18 -1.97 8.18 -17.64
CA MET A 18 -1.38 8.10 -18.99
C MET A 18 -2.41 8.06 -20.13
N VAL A 19 -3.36 8.98 -20.12
CA VAL A 19 -4.15 9.23 -21.32
C VAL A 19 -3.25 10.02 -22.28
N GLY A 20 -2.87 9.45 -23.42
CA GLY A 20 -1.90 10.07 -24.33
C GLY A 20 -2.46 11.25 -25.14
N CYS A 21 -1.60 11.93 -25.91
CA CYS A 21 -1.93 13.06 -26.78
C CYS A 21 -2.74 12.70 -28.06
N SER A 22 -3.31 11.49 -28.17
CA SER A 22 -4.18 11.13 -29.30
C SER A 22 -5.45 11.97 -29.28
N LYS A 23 -6.16 12.06 -30.42
CA LYS A 23 -7.43 12.79 -30.48
C LYS A 23 -8.45 12.22 -29.48
N GLU A 24 -8.51 10.90 -29.38
CA GLU A 24 -9.38 10.16 -28.48
C GLU A 24 -8.96 10.35 -27.01
N GLY A 25 -7.64 10.41 -26.75
CA GLY A 25 -7.11 10.69 -25.42
C GLY A 25 -7.40 12.11 -24.95
N LEU A 26 -7.22 13.11 -25.80
CA LEU A 26 -7.60 14.49 -25.49
C LEU A 26 -9.10 14.61 -25.24
N ALA A 27 -9.94 13.94 -26.03
CA ALA A 27 -11.39 13.91 -25.80
C ALA A 27 -11.76 13.27 -24.46
N LEU A 28 -11.07 12.19 -24.06
CA LEU A 28 -11.24 11.58 -22.74
C LEU A 28 -10.84 12.53 -21.61
N MET A 29 -9.71 13.24 -21.75
CA MET A 29 -9.29 14.25 -20.77
C MET A 29 -10.31 15.37 -20.62
N ASP A 30 -10.87 15.86 -21.72
CA ASP A 30 -11.89 16.91 -21.69
C ASP A 30 -13.13 16.46 -20.92
N GLU A 31 -13.57 15.20 -21.09
CA GLU A 31 -14.67 14.64 -20.30
C GLU A 31 -14.30 14.50 -18.80
N MET A 32 -13.11 14.02 -18.48
CA MET A 32 -12.63 13.94 -17.09
C MET A 32 -12.56 15.33 -16.42
N ASN A 33 -12.14 16.35 -17.17
CA ASN A 33 -12.13 17.74 -16.70
C ASN A 33 -13.53 18.31 -16.45
N LYS A 34 -14.55 17.86 -17.21
CA LYS A 34 -15.94 18.24 -16.95
C LYS A 34 -16.44 17.59 -15.66
N VAL A 35 -16.15 16.31 -15.44
CA VAL A 35 -16.53 15.60 -14.21
C VAL A 35 -15.84 16.24 -12.99
N SER A 36 -14.53 16.49 -13.05
CA SER A 36 -13.80 17.13 -11.93
C SER A 36 -14.26 18.55 -11.59
N SER A 37 -15.04 19.20 -12.47
CA SER A 37 -15.66 20.49 -12.21
C SER A 37 -16.99 20.39 -11.44
N TRP A 38 -17.49 19.18 -11.16
CA TRP A 38 -18.69 18.99 -10.36
C TRP A 38 -18.41 19.38 -8.90
N GLU A 39 -19.29 20.20 -8.32
CA GLU A 39 -19.12 20.63 -6.93
C GLU A 39 -19.31 19.47 -5.96
N GLY A 40 -20.30 18.60 -6.19
CA GLY A 40 -20.59 17.44 -5.37
C GLY A 40 -20.98 16.21 -6.18
N GLU A 41 -20.64 15.03 -5.67
CA GLU A 41 -20.88 13.75 -6.35
C GLU A 41 -21.30 12.67 -5.36
N ASN A 42 -22.34 11.91 -5.70
CA ASN A 42 -22.61 10.62 -5.06
C ASN A 42 -21.83 9.52 -5.78
N ILE A 43 -21.08 8.72 -5.03
CA ILE A 43 -20.28 7.62 -5.55
C ILE A 43 -20.88 6.30 -5.08
N SER A 44 -20.97 5.33 -6.00
CA SER A 44 -21.23 3.93 -5.70
C SER A 44 -20.23 3.09 -6.47
N ALA A 45 -19.50 2.20 -5.80
CA ALA A 45 -18.54 1.32 -6.43
C ALA A 45 -18.56 -0.08 -5.84
N THR A 46 -18.22 -1.07 -6.66
CA THR A 46 -17.95 -2.45 -6.24
C THR A 46 -16.54 -2.81 -6.66
N MET A 47 -15.77 -3.32 -5.72
CA MET A 47 -14.42 -3.85 -5.93
C MET A 47 -14.42 -5.34 -5.63
N THR A 48 -13.89 -6.13 -6.56
CA THR A 48 -13.60 -7.55 -6.36
C THR A 48 -12.11 -7.75 -6.56
N MET A 49 -11.44 -8.38 -5.60
CA MET A 49 -10.04 -8.74 -5.68
C MET A 49 -9.92 -10.25 -5.54
N ALA A 50 -9.06 -10.86 -6.34
CA ALA A 50 -8.64 -12.23 -6.15
C ALA A 50 -7.12 -12.30 -6.20
N ALA A 51 -6.51 -13.10 -5.34
CA ALA A 51 -5.09 -13.34 -5.33
C ALA A 51 -4.81 -14.83 -5.13
N GLU A 52 -3.84 -15.36 -5.87
CA GLU A 52 -3.32 -16.70 -5.70
C GLU A 52 -1.81 -16.64 -5.52
N VAL A 53 -1.34 -17.14 -4.37
CA VAL A 53 0.08 -17.20 -4.03
C VAL A 53 0.39 -18.63 -3.59
N GLN A 54 1.25 -19.33 -4.35
CA GLN A 54 1.68 -20.69 -4.04
C GLN A 54 0.50 -21.66 -3.78
N GLY A 55 -0.58 -21.52 -4.54
CA GLY A 55 -1.78 -22.36 -4.45
C GLY A 55 -2.80 -21.94 -3.39
N MET A 56 -2.49 -20.96 -2.53
CA MET A 56 -3.47 -20.33 -1.64
C MET A 56 -4.23 -19.25 -2.38
N LYS A 57 -5.57 -19.35 -2.41
CA LYS A 57 -6.46 -18.38 -3.05
C LYS A 57 -7.14 -17.52 -1.99
N MET A 58 -7.20 -16.22 -2.25
CA MET A 58 -7.95 -15.26 -1.47
C MET A 58 -8.85 -14.48 -2.40
N ASP A 59 -10.14 -14.43 -2.11
CA ASP A 59 -11.11 -13.59 -2.81
C ASP A 59 -11.70 -12.58 -1.84
N MET A 60 -11.87 -11.34 -2.28
CA MET A 60 -12.45 -10.26 -1.48
C MET A 60 -13.43 -9.47 -2.33
N LYS A 61 -14.60 -9.16 -1.77
CA LYS A 61 -15.57 -8.25 -2.37
C LYS A 61 -15.92 -7.12 -1.40
N LEU A 62 -15.79 -5.89 -1.88
CA LEU A 62 -16.05 -4.67 -1.14
C LEU A 62 -17.03 -3.81 -1.96
N ASP A 63 -18.05 -3.27 -1.30
CA ASP A 63 -18.88 -2.20 -1.87
C ASP A 63 -18.52 -0.89 -1.20
N ILE A 64 -18.49 0.19 -1.96
CA ILE A 64 -18.17 1.54 -1.50
C ILE A 64 -19.32 2.43 -1.90
N ALA A 65 -19.82 3.23 -0.99
CA ALA A 65 -20.82 4.25 -1.30
C ALA A 65 -20.52 5.52 -0.52
N GLY A 66 -20.89 6.67 -1.06
CA GLY A 66 -20.73 7.92 -0.31
C GLY A 66 -20.94 9.16 -1.15
N TRP A 67 -20.55 10.29 -0.58
CA TRP A 67 -20.65 11.59 -1.20
C TRP A 67 -19.35 12.36 -1.02
N VAL A 68 -18.93 13.07 -2.06
CA VAL A 68 -17.73 13.91 -2.04
C VAL A 68 -18.01 15.27 -2.63
N ASN A 69 -17.34 16.29 -2.09
CA ASN A 69 -17.16 17.59 -2.69
C ASN A 69 -15.73 17.67 -3.23
N ALA A 70 -15.60 17.57 -4.55
CA ALA A 70 -14.31 17.59 -5.22
C ALA A 70 -13.60 18.96 -5.11
N THR A 71 -14.37 20.04 -4.91
CA THR A 71 -13.83 21.41 -4.81
C THR A 71 -13.25 21.71 -3.44
N THR A 72 -13.91 21.27 -2.36
CA THR A 72 -13.45 21.51 -0.97
C THR A 72 -12.64 20.36 -0.40
N LEU A 73 -12.52 19.24 -1.13
CA LEU A 73 -11.90 17.99 -0.69
C LEU A 73 -12.54 17.49 0.61
N GLN A 74 -13.87 17.49 0.64
CA GLN A 74 -14.66 17.02 1.79
C GLN A 74 -15.56 15.89 1.36
N GLY A 75 -15.92 14.99 2.26
CA GLY A 75 -16.84 13.90 1.90
C GLY A 75 -16.98 12.84 2.96
N GLU A 76 -17.91 11.93 2.71
CA GLU A 76 -18.18 10.75 3.53
C GLU A 76 -18.19 9.52 2.62
N LEU A 77 -17.56 8.45 3.08
CA LEU A 77 -17.53 7.16 2.40
C LEU A 77 -17.86 6.07 3.41
N GLU A 78 -18.65 5.11 2.97
CA GLU A 78 -18.91 3.87 3.69
C GLU A 78 -18.42 2.71 2.83
N MET A 79 -17.51 1.92 3.38
CA MET A 79 -16.99 0.72 2.75
C MET A 79 -17.53 -0.51 3.47
N ASN A 80 -18.17 -1.37 2.71
CA ASN A 80 -18.84 -2.57 3.17
C ASN A 80 -18.14 -3.80 2.62
N LEU A 81 -17.40 -4.51 3.47
CA LEU A 81 -16.87 -5.81 3.12
C LEU A 81 -18.01 -6.81 3.01
N LYS A 82 -18.28 -7.27 1.79
CA LYS A 82 -19.35 -8.22 1.51
C LYS A 82 -18.89 -9.66 1.66
N GLU A 83 -17.67 -9.95 1.27
CA GLU A 83 -17.16 -11.31 1.23
C GLU A 83 -15.64 -11.33 1.36
N ILE A 84 -15.13 -12.27 2.15
CA ILE A 84 -13.74 -12.74 2.09
C ILE A 84 -13.78 -14.27 2.08
N LYS A 85 -13.10 -14.86 1.09
CA LYS A 85 -12.93 -16.30 0.98
C LYS A 85 -11.45 -16.65 0.96
N LEU A 86 -11.11 -17.74 1.63
CA LEU A 86 -9.82 -18.42 1.52
C LEU A 86 -10.04 -19.79 0.90
N ASN A 87 -9.36 -20.08 -0.19
CA ASN A 87 -9.51 -21.32 -0.96
C ASN A 87 -10.97 -21.64 -1.33
N GLY A 88 -11.77 -20.59 -1.59
CA GLY A 88 -13.19 -20.69 -1.93
C GLY A 88 -14.14 -20.80 -0.73
N GLU A 89 -13.62 -20.92 0.50
CA GLU A 89 -14.43 -21.02 1.72
C GLU A 89 -14.49 -19.68 2.45
N ALA A 90 -15.68 -19.31 2.92
CA ALA A 90 -15.84 -18.13 3.77
C ALA A 90 -15.12 -18.33 5.10
N ILE A 91 -14.49 -17.29 5.63
CA ILE A 91 -13.76 -17.40 6.90
C ILE A 91 -14.76 -17.37 8.08
N PRO A 92 -14.88 -18.45 8.87
CA PRO A 92 -15.85 -18.53 9.96
C PRO A 92 -15.60 -17.46 11.02
N GLY A 93 -16.66 -16.81 11.51
CA GLY A 93 -16.56 -15.78 12.56
C GLY A 93 -16.08 -14.41 12.08
N MET A 94 -15.75 -14.25 10.80
CA MET A 94 -15.35 -12.97 10.23
C MET A 94 -16.58 -12.08 9.99
N LYS A 95 -16.76 -11.08 10.85
CA LYS A 95 -17.73 -10.00 10.67
C LYS A 95 -17.02 -8.67 10.87
N LEU A 96 -16.77 -7.97 9.77
CA LEU A 96 -16.30 -6.59 9.83
C LEU A 96 -17.49 -5.64 9.79
N SER A 97 -17.47 -4.64 10.66
CA SER A 97 -18.41 -3.53 10.61
C SER A 97 -18.16 -2.70 9.35
N PRO A 98 -19.18 -2.00 8.82
CA PRO A 98 -18.97 -1.02 7.76
C PRO A 98 -17.91 -0.01 8.18
N ILE A 99 -16.90 0.19 7.34
CA ILE A 99 -15.85 1.15 7.57
C ILE A 99 -16.38 2.51 7.12
N LYS A 100 -16.57 3.42 8.07
CA LYS A 100 -17.00 4.78 7.78
C LYS A 100 -15.79 5.69 7.77
N ALA A 101 -15.62 6.43 6.68
CA ALA A 101 -14.55 7.39 6.50
C ALA A 101 -15.12 8.78 6.19
N TYR A 102 -14.53 9.81 6.78
CA TYR A 102 -14.83 11.21 6.46
C TYR A 102 -13.55 11.91 6.03
N MET A 103 -13.63 12.65 4.94
CA MET A 103 -12.54 13.49 4.46
C MET A 103 -12.88 14.93 4.83
N ASP A 104 -11.98 15.59 5.53
CA ASP A 104 -12.02 17.04 5.72
C ASP A 104 -10.69 17.64 5.28
N LYS A 105 -10.65 18.10 4.03
CA LYS A 105 -9.45 18.61 3.36
C LYS A 105 -8.37 17.53 3.28
N GLN A 106 -7.37 17.62 4.14
CA GLN A 106 -6.21 16.71 4.19
C GLN A 106 -6.23 15.81 5.43
N ILE A 107 -7.36 15.72 6.13
CA ILE A 107 -7.52 14.80 7.26
C ILE A 107 -8.54 13.75 6.88
N VAL A 108 -8.16 12.48 7.00
CA VAL A 108 -9.04 11.34 6.78
C VAL A 108 -9.38 10.73 8.13
N TYR A 109 -10.65 10.80 8.51
CA TYR A 109 -11.19 10.24 9.75
C TYR A 109 -11.79 8.87 9.46
N ILE A 110 -11.23 7.81 10.05
CA ILE A 110 -11.68 6.43 9.85
C ILE A 110 -12.28 5.90 11.15
N SER A 111 -13.40 5.17 11.07
CA SER A 111 -14.06 4.55 12.21
C SER A 111 -13.10 3.68 13.03
N LYS A 112 -13.04 3.86 14.35
CA LYS A 112 -12.17 3.11 15.27
C LYS A 112 -12.33 1.59 15.13
N SER A 113 -13.56 1.13 14.87
CA SER A 113 -13.91 -0.28 14.67
C SER A 113 -13.03 -0.96 13.61
N TYR A 114 -12.71 -0.26 12.52
CA TYR A 114 -11.81 -0.75 11.47
C TYR A 114 -10.47 -1.18 12.07
N PHE A 115 -9.84 -0.32 12.87
CA PHE A 115 -8.54 -0.61 13.45
C PHE A 115 -8.63 -1.76 14.46
N THR A 116 -9.64 -1.78 15.33
CA THR A 116 -9.78 -2.84 16.34
C THR A 116 -10.09 -4.21 15.71
N GLU A 117 -10.93 -4.23 14.68
CA GLU A 117 -11.33 -5.48 14.02
C GLU A 117 -10.19 -6.07 13.18
N LEU A 118 -9.30 -5.24 12.59
CA LEU A 118 -8.09 -5.71 11.90
C LEU A 118 -7.20 -6.59 12.79
N PHE A 119 -7.02 -6.24 14.07
CA PHE A 119 -6.27 -7.09 15.02
C PHE A 119 -6.98 -8.43 15.25
N GLY A 120 -8.31 -8.41 15.35
CA GLY A 120 -9.13 -9.62 15.44
C GLY A 120 -8.96 -10.56 14.24
N LEU A 121 -8.83 -10.03 13.02
CA LEU A 121 -8.63 -10.83 11.80
C LEU A 121 -7.34 -11.64 11.83
N VAL A 122 -6.27 -11.08 12.41
CA VAL A 122 -4.97 -11.74 12.52
C VAL A 122 -4.78 -12.48 13.84
N GLY A 123 -5.84 -12.59 14.66
CA GLY A 123 -5.79 -13.23 15.98
C GLY A 123 -4.92 -12.50 17.00
N ALA A 124 -4.59 -11.23 16.75
CA ALA A 124 -3.76 -10.41 17.63
C ALA A 124 -4.62 -9.65 18.65
N PRO A 125 -4.11 -9.39 19.86
CA PRO A 125 -4.81 -8.53 20.82
C PRO A 125 -4.82 -7.08 20.32
N VAL A 126 -5.94 -6.38 20.56
CA VAL A 126 -6.03 -4.94 20.31
C VAL A 126 -5.09 -4.20 21.27
N PRO A 127 -4.19 -3.31 20.78
CA PRO A 127 -3.29 -2.55 21.64
C PRO A 127 -4.04 -1.73 22.70
N GLU A 128 -3.54 -1.69 23.94
CA GLU A 128 -4.18 -0.93 25.03
C GLU A 128 -4.38 0.54 24.68
N LYS A 129 -3.39 1.15 24.02
CA LYS A 129 -3.46 2.55 23.54
C LYS A 129 -4.61 2.76 22.55
N LEU A 130 -4.85 1.80 21.64
CA LEU A 130 -5.98 1.84 20.71
C LEU A 130 -7.30 1.63 21.45
N ASN A 131 -7.34 0.69 22.40
CA ASN A 131 -8.54 0.41 23.17
C ASN A 131 -8.97 1.63 24.03
N ALA A 132 -8.01 2.34 24.61
CA ALA A 132 -8.23 3.51 25.48
C ALA A 132 -8.83 4.74 24.77
N ILE A 133 -8.70 4.85 23.44
CA ILE A 133 -9.27 5.96 22.67
C ILE A 133 -10.80 5.96 22.78
N GLN A 134 -11.39 7.01 23.34
CA GLN A 134 -12.86 7.15 23.46
C GLN A 134 -13.52 7.69 22.18
N ALA A 135 -12.72 8.21 21.25
CA ALA A 135 -13.21 8.71 19.97
C ALA A 135 -13.75 7.58 19.08
N GLU A 136 -14.84 7.85 18.37
CA GLU A 136 -15.43 6.94 17.39
C GLU A 136 -14.65 6.93 16.08
N TYR A 137 -13.99 8.03 15.74
CA TYR A 137 -13.19 8.17 14.53
C TYR A 137 -11.78 8.67 14.82
N ILE A 138 -10.82 8.10 14.11
CA ILE A 138 -9.40 8.45 14.20
C ILE A 138 -9.02 9.16 12.90
N GLY A 139 -8.73 10.45 13.02
CA GLY A 139 -8.26 11.34 11.98
C GLY A 139 -6.77 11.23 11.75
N ILE A 140 -6.37 10.96 10.51
CA ILE A 140 -4.98 10.89 10.08
C ILE A 140 -4.72 12.08 9.18
N ASP A 141 -3.75 12.90 9.54
CA ASP A 141 -3.29 14.01 8.70
C ASP A 141 -2.49 13.47 7.51
N THR A 142 -3.02 13.62 6.31
CA THR A 142 -2.38 13.20 5.05
C THR A 142 -1.53 14.30 4.44
N ALA A 143 -1.49 15.51 5.01
CA ALA A 143 -0.68 16.63 4.52
C ALA A 143 0.83 16.32 4.52
N ASN A 144 1.25 15.42 5.42
CA ASN A 144 2.66 15.15 5.74
C ASN A 144 3.09 13.71 5.42
N GLN A 145 2.45 13.00 4.47
CA GLN A 145 2.80 11.59 4.26
C GLN A 145 4.21 11.37 3.68
N VAL A 146 4.98 10.56 4.43
CA VAL A 146 6.09 9.64 4.10
C VAL A 146 7.33 10.16 3.37
N LEU A 147 7.20 11.12 2.45
CA LEU A 147 8.32 11.58 1.59
C LEU A 147 8.80 13.00 1.89
N GLY A 148 8.17 13.71 2.85
CA GLY A 148 8.48 15.13 3.11
C GLY A 148 8.13 16.06 1.94
N ILE A 149 7.35 15.59 0.97
CA ILE A 149 6.95 16.37 -0.21
C ILE A 149 5.68 17.15 0.15
N LYS A 150 5.74 18.47 -0.02
CA LYS A 150 4.57 19.34 0.14
C LYS A 150 3.50 18.93 -0.89
N PRO A 151 2.23 18.75 -0.49
CA PRO A 151 1.17 18.42 -1.44
C PRO A 151 1.06 19.54 -2.49
N LEU A 152 1.13 19.16 -3.77
CA LEU A 152 0.88 20.06 -4.88
C LEU A 152 -0.57 20.56 -4.80
N ASP A 153 -0.79 21.85 -5.02
CA ASP A 153 -2.16 22.32 -5.23
C ASP A 153 -2.72 21.76 -6.56
N ALA A 154 -4.04 21.81 -6.73
CA ALA A 154 -4.70 21.24 -7.91
C ALA A 154 -4.17 21.82 -9.24
N LYS A 155 -3.74 23.09 -9.27
CA LYS A 155 -3.17 23.70 -10.48
C LYS A 155 -1.75 23.20 -10.74
N GLN A 156 -0.93 23.10 -9.70
CA GLN A 156 0.43 22.57 -9.80
C GLN A 156 0.42 21.09 -10.19
N ALA A 157 -0.44 20.28 -9.58
CA ALA A 157 -0.62 18.88 -9.90
C ALA A 157 -1.08 18.69 -11.36
N ASN A 158 -2.06 19.47 -11.82
CA ASN A 158 -2.54 19.41 -13.19
C ASN A 158 -1.48 19.89 -14.20
N SER A 159 -0.75 20.95 -13.88
CA SER A 159 0.34 21.44 -14.73
C SER A 159 1.45 20.39 -14.87
N LEU A 160 1.85 19.75 -13.76
CA LEU A 160 2.86 18.71 -13.77
C LEU A 160 2.38 17.48 -14.56
N ALA A 161 1.16 17.02 -14.31
CA ALA A 161 0.56 15.90 -15.00
C ALA A 161 0.51 16.15 -16.52
N MET A 162 0.01 17.31 -16.95
CA MET A 162 -0.07 17.67 -18.37
C MET A 162 1.31 17.82 -19.03
N ASP A 163 2.30 18.38 -18.32
CA ASP A 163 3.66 18.51 -18.84
C ASP A 163 4.35 17.15 -19.01
N LEU A 164 4.20 16.25 -18.02
CA LEU A 164 4.71 14.88 -18.11
C LEU A 164 4.01 14.12 -19.24
N VAL A 165 2.68 14.16 -19.32
CA VAL A 165 1.90 13.46 -20.36
C VAL A 165 2.26 13.95 -21.76
N LYS A 166 2.38 15.27 -21.98
CA LYS A 166 2.78 15.82 -23.29
C LYS A 166 4.17 15.37 -23.72
N LYS A 167 5.07 15.17 -22.76
CA LYS A 167 6.45 14.76 -23.00
C LYS A 167 6.63 13.24 -23.04
N THR A 168 5.66 12.48 -22.53
CA THR A 168 5.63 11.04 -22.73
C THR A 168 5.23 10.71 -24.16
N ASN A 169 6.10 10.00 -24.90
CA ASN A 169 5.76 9.47 -26.21
C ASN A 169 4.93 8.16 -26.12
N VAL A 170 4.12 8.02 -25.07
CA VAL A 170 3.30 6.84 -24.81
C VAL A 170 1.98 7.01 -25.54
N ASN A 171 1.82 6.28 -26.63
CA ASN A 171 0.56 6.23 -27.36
C ASN A 171 -0.22 4.98 -26.94
N VAL A 172 -1.04 5.08 -25.90
CA VAL A 172 -2.00 4.02 -25.59
C VAL A 172 -3.22 4.20 -26.48
N ALA A 173 -3.55 3.17 -27.24
CA ALA A 173 -4.72 3.19 -28.12
C ALA A 173 -6.00 3.28 -27.27
N ILE A 174 -6.78 4.32 -27.51
CA ILE A 174 -8.08 4.52 -26.87
C ILE A 174 -9.14 4.33 -27.95
N LYS A 175 -10.03 3.36 -27.75
CA LYS A 175 -11.20 3.18 -28.59
C LYS A 175 -12.28 4.12 -28.07
N GLN A 176 -12.79 4.99 -28.95
CA GLN A 176 -13.88 5.91 -28.63
C GLN A 176 -15.12 5.58 -29.47
N ASP A 177 -16.27 5.43 -28.81
CA ASP A 177 -17.59 5.44 -29.43
C ASP A 177 -18.47 6.47 -28.72
N LYS A 178 -18.67 7.62 -29.36
CA LYS A 178 -19.31 8.80 -28.75
C LYS A 178 -18.61 9.19 -27.44
N ARG A 179 -19.31 9.08 -26.30
CA ARG A 179 -18.82 9.37 -24.95
C ARG A 179 -18.45 8.10 -24.17
N ASN A 180 -18.24 7.00 -24.88
CA ASN A 180 -17.66 5.76 -24.34
C ASN A 180 -16.20 5.68 -24.73
N TYR A 181 -15.34 5.37 -23.77
CA TYR A 181 -13.91 5.22 -23.98
C TYR A 181 -13.46 3.88 -23.43
N THR A 182 -12.64 3.15 -24.18
CA THR A 182 -12.05 1.89 -23.73
C THR A 182 -10.57 1.88 -24.03
N LEU A 183 -9.79 1.50 -23.03
CA LEU A 183 -8.36 1.30 -23.07
C LEU A 183 -8.07 -0.15 -22.69
N GLU A 184 -7.26 -0.83 -23.49
CA GLU A 184 -6.85 -2.21 -23.26
C GLU A 184 -5.34 -2.30 -23.46
N MET A 185 -4.64 -2.85 -22.47
CA MET A 185 -3.20 -3.06 -22.51
C MET A 185 -2.87 -4.49 -22.08
N ASN A 186 -2.02 -5.16 -22.85
CA ASN A 186 -1.38 -6.40 -22.42
C ASN A 186 -0.13 -6.12 -21.57
N SER A 187 0.50 -7.17 -21.04
CA SER A 187 1.71 -7.08 -20.21
C SER A 187 2.85 -6.30 -20.86
N ASP A 188 3.06 -6.45 -22.17
CA ASP A 188 4.14 -5.75 -22.87
C ASP A 188 3.84 -4.26 -22.97
N GLN A 189 2.62 -3.90 -23.35
CA GLN A 189 2.16 -2.52 -23.42
C GLN A 189 2.20 -1.84 -22.05
N LEU A 190 1.81 -2.55 -20.97
CA LEU A 190 1.87 -2.04 -19.59
C LEU A 190 3.31 -1.70 -19.17
N VAL A 191 4.24 -2.62 -19.43
CA VAL A 191 5.65 -2.43 -19.07
C VAL A 191 6.30 -1.35 -19.95
N ASP A 192 6.03 -1.34 -21.24
CA ASP A 192 6.60 -0.34 -22.16
C ASP A 192 6.07 1.07 -21.86
N ALA A 193 4.77 1.20 -21.56
CA ALA A 193 4.16 2.46 -21.16
C ALA A 193 4.73 2.96 -19.82
N THR A 194 4.88 2.06 -18.82
CA THR A 194 5.59 2.36 -17.56
C THR A 194 6.99 2.93 -17.83
N ILE A 195 7.78 2.20 -18.62
CA ILE A 195 9.17 2.54 -18.90
C ILE A 195 9.25 3.91 -19.55
N ALA A 196 8.37 4.18 -20.51
CA ALA A 196 8.34 5.46 -21.20
C ALA A 196 7.89 6.60 -20.28
N PHE A 197 6.93 6.37 -19.37
CA PHE A 197 6.58 7.32 -18.32
C PHE A 197 7.75 7.63 -17.39
N LEU A 198 8.41 6.60 -16.85
CA LEU A 198 9.57 6.75 -15.99
C LEU A 198 10.73 7.45 -16.70
N ASN A 199 10.96 7.17 -17.99
CA ASN A 199 11.94 7.91 -18.81
C ASN A 199 11.56 9.39 -18.95
N ALA A 200 10.27 9.71 -19.16
CA ALA A 200 9.84 11.09 -19.23
C ALA A 200 10.00 11.80 -17.88
N ALA A 201 9.64 11.15 -16.77
CA ALA A 201 9.86 11.68 -15.42
C ALA A 201 11.35 11.93 -15.15
N LEU A 202 12.22 10.97 -15.47
CA LEU A 202 13.68 11.09 -15.40
C LEU A 202 14.22 12.30 -16.18
N ASN A 203 13.78 12.44 -17.43
CA ASN A 203 14.21 13.54 -18.30
C ASN A 203 13.66 14.91 -17.85
N ASN A 204 12.70 14.92 -16.93
CA ASN A 204 12.07 16.14 -16.40
C ASN A 204 12.26 16.29 -14.89
N MET A 205 13.16 15.52 -14.26
CA MET A 205 13.34 15.53 -12.81
C MET A 205 13.67 16.92 -12.26
N ASP A 206 14.38 17.75 -13.00
CA ASP A 206 14.70 19.13 -12.59
C ASP A 206 13.43 20.00 -12.51
N THR A 207 12.52 19.83 -13.48
CA THR A 207 11.20 20.48 -13.49
C THR A 207 10.32 19.96 -12.36
N ILE A 208 10.34 18.65 -12.11
CA ILE A 208 9.61 18.02 -10.99
C ILE A 208 10.11 18.60 -9.66
N ASN A 209 11.43 18.61 -9.43
CA ASN A 209 12.05 19.17 -8.23
C ASN A 209 11.62 20.62 -8.00
N LYS A 210 11.63 21.44 -9.06
CA LYS A 210 11.22 22.85 -8.99
C LYS A 210 9.73 23.05 -8.71
N ILE A 211 8.85 22.27 -9.36
CA ILE A 211 7.39 22.41 -9.19
C ILE A 211 6.94 21.87 -7.83
N ALA A 212 7.50 20.74 -7.41
CA ALA A 212 7.17 20.09 -6.15
C ALA A 212 7.94 20.64 -4.95
N ASP A 213 8.88 21.56 -5.17
CA ASP A 213 9.70 22.21 -4.14
C ASP A 213 10.30 21.16 -3.18
N THR A 214 10.91 20.11 -3.75
CA THR A 214 11.33 18.94 -2.95
C THR A 214 12.57 19.22 -2.10
N GLY A 215 13.21 20.37 -2.28
CA GLY A 215 14.42 20.78 -1.55
C GLY A 215 15.68 20.01 -1.96
N MET A 216 15.61 19.17 -3.00
CA MET A 216 16.74 18.38 -3.47
C MET A 216 17.78 19.27 -4.15
N THR A 217 19.04 19.06 -3.79
CA THR A 217 20.19 19.61 -4.52
C THR A 217 20.33 18.95 -5.90
N GLN A 218 21.02 19.62 -6.82
CA GLN A 218 21.25 19.04 -8.16
C GLN A 218 22.02 17.71 -8.08
N ALA A 219 22.97 17.58 -7.15
CA ALA A 219 23.72 16.34 -6.96
C ALA A 219 22.82 15.17 -6.50
N GLU A 220 21.82 15.45 -5.65
CA GLU A 220 20.82 14.45 -5.25
C GLU A 220 19.90 14.08 -6.41
N VAL A 221 19.48 15.08 -7.20
CA VAL A 221 18.69 14.84 -8.42
C VAL A 221 19.45 13.94 -9.40
N ASP A 222 20.73 14.21 -9.65
CA ASP A 222 21.54 13.43 -10.58
C ASP A 222 21.76 12.00 -10.08
N LYS A 223 21.98 11.81 -8.77
CA LYS A 223 22.06 10.49 -8.15
C LYS A 223 20.75 9.68 -8.28
N GLU A 224 19.60 10.33 -8.10
CA GLU A 224 18.31 9.68 -8.30
C GLU A 224 18.06 9.33 -9.78
N LYS A 225 18.53 10.17 -10.71
CA LYS A 225 18.49 9.85 -12.14
C LYS A 225 19.28 8.57 -12.46
N GLU A 226 20.49 8.42 -11.92
CA GLU A 226 21.30 7.21 -12.11
C GLU A 226 20.62 5.95 -11.53
N SER A 227 20.08 6.07 -10.31
CA SER A 227 19.34 5.00 -9.64
C SER A 227 18.13 4.53 -10.47
N LEU A 228 17.30 5.47 -10.93
CA LEU A 228 16.13 5.21 -11.75
C LEU A 228 16.48 4.63 -13.13
N GLN A 229 17.60 5.03 -13.75
CA GLN A 229 18.08 4.42 -14.99
C GLN A 229 18.45 2.94 -14.80
N ALA A 230 19.09 2.58 -13.68
CA ALA A 230 19.38 1.18 -13.36
C ALA A 230 18.08 0.37 -13.15
N TYR A 231 17.07 0.96 -12.50
CA TYR A 231 15.75 0.33 -12.35
C TYR A 231 15.06 0.11 -13.70
N LEU A 232 15.13 1.08 -14.62
CA LEU A 232 14.57 0.95 -15.97
C LEU A 232 15.19 -0.20 -16.75
N LEU A 233 16.51 -0.40 -16.62
CA LEU A 233 17.20 -1.52 -17.25
C LEU A 233 16.72 -2.86 -16.68
N LEU A 234 16.55 -2.96 -15.36
CA LEU A 234 15.99 -4.13 -14.69
C LEU A 234 14.54 -4.38 -15.12
N ALA A 235 13.72 -3.32 -15.24
CA ALA A 235 12.33 -3.42 -15.69
C ALA A 235 12.23 -4.03 -17.10
N LYS A 236 13.06 -3.54 -18.03
CA LYS A 236 13.13 -4.04 -19.41
C LYS A 236 13.57 -5.50 -19.49
N THR A 237 14.64 -5.86 -18.78
CA THR A 237 15.35 -7.12 -19.00
C THR A 237 14.85 -8.26 -18.12
N GLN A 238 14.38 -7.96 -16.91
CA GLN A 238 14.00 -8.96 -15.92
C GLN A 238 12.49 -8.94 -15.64
N ILE A 239 11.87 -7.77 -15.50
CA ILE A 239 10.46 -7.69 -15.08
C ILE A 239 9.51 -8.03 -16.23
N LYS A 240 9.79 -7.55 -17.45
CA LYS A 240 8.91 -7.80 -18.61
C LYS A 240 8.56 -9.28 -18.82
N PRO A 241 9.53 -10.23 -18.83
CA PRO A 241 9.22 -11.66 -18.90
C PRO A 241 8.43 -12.17 -17.68
N MET A 242 8.73 -11.67 -16.47
CA MET A 242 8.06 -12.11 -15.24
C MET A 242 6.57 -11.79 -15.26
N VAL A 243 6.16 -10.71 -15.93
CA VAL A 243 4.75 -10.26 -15.91
C VAL A 243 3.95 -10.67 -17.14
N SER A 244 4.53 -11.52 -17.98
CA SER A 244 3.87 -12.05 -19.17
C SER A 244 2.53 -12.71 -18.80
N GLY A 245 1.48 -12.40 -19.58
CA GLY A 245 0.11 -12.85 -19.34
C GLY A 245 -0.74 -11.87 -18.51
N SER A 246 -0.14 -10.80 -17.98
CA SER A 246 -0.91 -9.70 -17.37
C SER A 246 -1.70 -8.91 -18.41
N ASN A 247 -2.82 -8.32 -18.00
CA ASN A 247 -3.63 -7.44 -18.81
C ASN A 247 -4.33 -6.38 -17.95
N LEU A 248 -4.73 -5.30 -18.62
CA LEU A 248 -5.47 -4.19 -18.06
C LEU A 248 -6.52 -3.77 -19.07
N LYS A 249 -7.75 -3.61 -18.61
CA LYS A 249 -8.85 -3.00 -19.33
C LYS A 249 -9.47 -1.91 -18.48
N VAL A 250 -9.64 -0.74 -19.08
CA VAL A 250 -10.32 0.39 -18.47
C VAL A 250 -11.42 0.85 -19.40
N ASN A 251 -12.60 1.11 -18.84
CA ASN A 251 -13.72 1.67 -19.58
C ASN A 251 -14.29 2.88 -18.85
N TYR A 252 -14.75 3.86 -19.63
CA TYR A 252 -15.39 5.06 -19.14
C TYR A 252 -16.65 5.34 -19.97
N HIS A 253 -17.71 5.74 -19.29
CA HIS A 253 -18.95 6.20 -19.89
C HIS A 253 -19.33 7.55 -19.26
N PHE A 254 -19.52 8.56 -20.10
CA PHE A 254 -19.88 9.89 -19.64
C PHE A 254 -21.28 10.30 -20.13
N GLU A 255 -22.06 10.80 -19.19
CA GLU A 255 -23.30 11.55 -19.37
C GLU A 255 -23.12 12.96 -18.76
N ASP A 256 -24.09 13.86 -18.87
CA ASP A 256 -23.91 15.25 -18.40
C ASP A 256 -23.87 15.37 -16.87
N ASN A 257 -24.56 14.47 -16.18
CA ASN A 257 -24.71 14.43 -14.74
C ASN A 257 -24.29 13.08 -14.13
N LYS A 258 -23.69 12.20 -14.92
CA LYS A 258 -23.31 10.86 -14.49
C LYS A 258 -22.05 10.39 -15.21
N TYR A 259 -21.20 9.71 -14.48
CA TYR A 259 -19.95 9.13 -14.97
C TYR A 259 -19.87 7.69 -14.45
N ALA A 260 -19.54 6.74 -15.32
CA ALA A 260 -19.24 5.38 -14.92
C ALA A 260 -17.83 5.00 -15.35
N SER A 261 -17.14 4.27 -14.49
CA SER A 261 -15.81 3.73 -14.77
C SER A 261 -15.76 2.25 -14.41
N GLY A 262 -15.01 1.52 -15.21
CA GLY A 262 -14.71 0.12 -14.95
C GLY A 262 -13.24 -0.15 -15.16
N LEU A 263 -12.65 -0.90 -14.25
CA LEU A 263 -11.29 -1.39 -14.27
C LEU A 263 -11.35 -2.90 -14.15
N ASP A 264 -10.70 -3.60 -15.07
CA ASP A 264 -10.44 -5.03 -15.00
C ASP A 264 -8.94 -5.22 -15.20
N MET A 265 -8.27 -5.67 -14.16
CA MET A 265 -6.84 -5.84 -14.13
C MET A 265 -6.53 -7.27 -13.74
N GLN A 266 -5.68 -7.93 -14.51
CA GLN A 266 -5.09 -9.21 -14.17
C GLN A 266 -3.58 -9.07 -14.20
N ILE A 267 -2.95 -9.29 -13.06
CA ILE A 267 -1.51 -9.29 -12.90
C ILE A 267 -1.05 -10.72 -12.66
N GLN A 268 -0.11 -11.14 -13.47
CA GLN A 268 0.66 -12.35 -13.28
C GLN A 268 2.10 -11.96 -12.98
N VAL A 269 2.73 -12.60 -12.00
CA VAL A 269 4.16 -12.48 -11.74
C VAL A 269 4.74 -13.87 -11.59
N ALA A 270 5.65 -14.24 -12.48
CA ALA A 270 6.36 -15.50 -12.48
C ALA A 270 7.84 -15.29 -12.16
N SER A 271 8.42 -16.10 -11.28
CA SER A 271 9.85 -16.11 -10.99
C SER A 271 10.31 -17.55 -10.73
N GLY A 272 11.06 -18.14 -11.67
CA GLY A 272 11.37 -19.57 -11.62
C GLY A 272 10.10 -20.41 -11.65
N ASN A 273 9.90 -21.25 -10.62
CA ASN A 273 8.70 -22.09 -10.48
C ASN A 273 7.57 -21.41 -9.68
N GLU A 274 7.81 -20.22 -9.12
CA GLU A 274 6.82 -19.50 -8.33
C GLU A 274 5.97 -18.60 -9.22
N LYS A 275 4.65 -18.63 -8.98
CA LYS A 275 3.67 -17.83 -9.70
C LYS A 275 2.75 -17.15 -8.69
N VAL A 276 2.60 -15.85 -8.86
CA VAL A 276 1.58 -15.04 -8.19
C VAL A 276 0.59 -14.59 -9.25
N LEU A 277 -0.70 -14.81 -8.98
CA LEU A 277 -1.79 -14.25 -9.76
C LEU A 277 -2.54 -13.28 -8.88
N ALA A 278 -2.88 -12.12 -9.41
CA ALA A 278 -3.77 -11.18 -8.78
C ALA A 278 -4.73 -10.65 -9.83
N SER A 279 -6.00 -10.52 -9.50
CA SER A 279 -6.96 -9.81 -10.32
C SER A 279 -7.73 -8.82 -9.48
N MET A 280 -8.03 -7.67 -10.09
CA MET A 280 -8.86 -6.63 -9.50
C MET A 280 -9.90 -6.24 -10.54
N LYS A 281 -11.16 -6.29 -10.14
CA LYS A 281 -12.25 -5.68 -10.87
C LYS A 281 -12.84 -4.56 -10.03
N PHE A 282 -13.02 -3.39 -10.61
CA PHE A 282 -13.60 -2.24 -9.95
C PHE A 282 -14.60 -1.59 -10.90
N ASP A 283 -15.85 -1.51 -10.50
CA ASP A 283 -16.92 -0.84 -11.24
C ASP A 283 -17.45 0.29 -10.37
N ALA A 284 -17.47 1.52 -10.88
CA ALA A 284 -17.92 2.70 -10.16
C ALA A 284 -18.87 3.56 -10.99
N VAL A 285 -19.79 4.21 -10.28
CA VAL A 285 -20.70 5.21 -10.82
C VAL A 285 -20.64 6.43 -9.91
N ALA A 286 -20.36 7.58 -10.50
CA ALA A 286 -20.51 8.89 -9.89
C ALA A 286 -21.70 9.61 -10.50
N THR A 287 -22.55 10.21 -9.67
CA THR A 287 -23.67 11.05 -10.12
C THR A 287 -23.49 12.44 -9.54
N LYS A 288 -23.55 13.45 -10.40
CA LYS A 288 -23.49 14.85 -10.02
C LYS A 288 -24.64 15.17 -9.05
N THR A 289 -24.32 15.91 -8.00
CA THR A 289 -25.27 16.34 -6.98
C THR A 289 -25.15 17.84 -6.75
N GLU A 290 -26.19 18.43 -6.16
CA GLU A 290 -26.08 19.76 -5.58
C GLU A 290 -25.15 19.74 -4.37
N LYS A 291 -24.69 20.93 -3.99
CA LYS A 291 -23.87 21.12 -2.80
C LYS A 291 -24.59 20.59 -1.56
N LYS A 292 -23.97 19.62 -0.88
CA LYS A 292 -24.34 19.18 0.46
C LYS A 292 -23.44 19.88 1.49
N GLU A 293 -24.00 20.28 2.62
CA GLU A 293 -23.20 20.73 3.76
C GLU A 293 -22.48 19.54 4.37
N PHE A 294 -21.14 19.59 4.38
CA PHE A 294 -20.32 18.57 5.02
C PHE A 294 -20.34 18.77 6.54
N VAL A 295 -20.70 17.73 7.28
CA VAL A 295 -20.70 17.73 8.75
C VAL A 295 -19.77 16.62 9.23
N LEU A 296 -18.63 17.03 9.79
CA LEU A 296 -17.75 16.09 10.46
C LEU A 296 -18.41 15.56 11.75
N PRO A 297 -18.30 14.26 12.08
CA PRO A 297 -18.73 13.74 13.38
C PRO A 297 -18.08 14.50 14.54
N LYS A 298 -18.77 14.58 15.69
CA LYS A 298 -18.24 15.29 16.86
C LYS A 298 -17.20 14.48 17.64
N ASN A 299 -17.36 13.16 17.70
CA ASN A 299 -16.50 12.28 18.49
C ASN A 299 -15.28 11.80 17.68
N VAL A 300 -14.38 12.73 17.39
CA VAL A 300 -13.17 12.49 16.58
C VAL A 300 -11.92 12.79 17.39
N ILE A 301 -10.85 12.06 17.12
CA ILE A 301 -9.49 12.43 17.54
C ILE A 301 -8.64 12.65 16.31
N LYS A 302 -7.78 13.66 16.31
CA LYS A 302 -6.76 13.85 15.26
C LYS A 302 -5.43 13.35 15.81
N LEU A 303 -4.75 12.50 15.06
CA LEU A 303 -3.40 12.03 15.36
C LEU A 303 -2.43 12.58 14.32
N SER A 304 -1.22 12.92 14.78
CA SER A 304 -0.07 13.03 13.89
C SER A 304 0.27 11.66 13.27
N MET A 305 1.04 11.65 12.19
CA MET A 305 1.51 10.39 11.60
C MET A 305 2.36 9.58 12.59
N GLU A 306 3.18 10.25 13.42
CA GLU A 306 3.99 9.58 14.44
C GLU A 306 3.10 8.90 15.50
N GLU A 307 2.10 9.61 16.02
CA GLU A 307 1.14 9.04 16.98
C GLU A 307 0.32 7.91 16.36
N TYR A 308 -0.09 8.05 15.10
CA TYR A 308 -0.77 6.99 14.35
C TYR A 308 0.09 5.73 14.19
N MET A 309 1.36 5.89 13.79
CA MET A 309 2.29 4.77 13.66
C MET A 309 2.61 4.12 15.01
N ALA A 310 2.71 4.91 16.08
CA ALA A 310 2.85 4.42 17.45
C ALA A 310 1.57 3.72 17.95
N LEU A 311 0.40 4.16 17.51
CA LEU A 311 -0.90 3.59 17.88
C LEU A 311 -1.12 2.21 17.28
N LEU A 312 -0.78 2.05 15.99
CA LEU A 312 -0.88 0.76 15.32
C LEU A 312 0.24 -0.21 15.72
N GLY A 313 1.19 0.25 16.53
CA GLY A 313 2.27 -0.56 17.10
C GLY A 313 2.84 -1.49 16.05
N SER A 314 3.50 -0.92 15.03
CA SER A 314 3.92 -1.66 13.84
C SER A 314 4.41 -3.08 14.16
N PRO A 315 3.64 -4.14 13.84
CA PRO A 315 4.13 -5.51 13.95
C PRO A 315 5.21 -5.81 12.89
N VAL A 316 5.49 -4.85 12.00
CA VAL A 316 6.22 -5.09 10.75
C VAL A 316 7.56 -4.33 10.68
N ASN A 317 7.81 -3.30 11.49
CA ASN A 317 9.03 -2.49 11.34
C ASN A 317 9.76 -2.07 12.63
N GLN A 318 9.29 -2.39 13.83
CA GLN A 318 10.16 -2.26 14.99
C GLN A 318 10.93 -3.55 15.14
N GLY A 319 12.15 -3.57 14.58
CA GLY A 319 13.09 -4.60 14.99
C GLY A 319 13.23 -4.59 16.52
N ALA A 320 13.30 -5.76 17.13
CA ALA A 320 13.63 -5.86 18.54
C ALA A 320 14.99 -5.23 18.80
N THR A 321 15.03 -4.28 19.71
CA THR A 321 16.29 -3.67 20.13
C THR A 321 16.78 -4.39 21.37
N VAL A 322 18.06 -4.77 21.35
CA VAL A 322 18.75 -5.40 22.48
C VAL A 322 19.92 -4.51 22.83
N GLU A 323 19.95 -3.97 24.05
CA GLU A 323 21.09 -3.20 24.49
C GLU A 323 22.32 -4.10 24.66
N LYS A 324 23.52 -3.57 24.40
CA LYS A 324 24.76 -4.36 24.51
C LYS A 324 24.93 -5.01 25.89
N LYS A 325 24.45 -4.36 26.95
CA LYS A 325 24.48 -4.87 28.34
C LYS A 325 23.60 -6.10 28.58
N GLU A 326 22.60 -6.32 27.73
CA GLU A 326 21.63 -7.43 27.84
C GLU A 326 22.06 -8.65 26.99
N SER A 327 22.96 -8.42 26.04
CA SER A 327 23.61 -9.48 25.25
C SER A 327 24.76 -10.13 26.01
N ILE A 328 25.10 -11.36 25.62
CA ILE A 328 26.28 -12.05 26.14
C ILE A 328 27.19 -12.49 24.99
N THR A 329 28.50 -12.45 25.21
CA THR A 329 29.49 -12.97 24.26
C THR A 329 30.19 -14.18 24.87
N LYS A 330 30.13 -15.33 24.19
CA LYS A 330 30.80 -16.56 24.64
C LYS A 330 31.54 -17.19 23.47
N GLY A 331 32.86 -17.37 23.62
CA GLY A 331 33.71 -17.91 22.57
C GLY A 331 33.72 -17.08 21.29
N GLY A 332 33.60 -15.75 21.40
CA GLY A 332 33.52 -14.84 20.24
C GLY A 332 32.16 -14.80 19.54
N VAL A 333 31.16 -15.53 20.04
CA VAL A 333 29.79 -15.51 19.48
C VAL A 333 28.90 -14.65 20.36
N ASN A 334 28.15 -13.74 19.73
CA ASN A 334 27.15 -12.91 20.40
C ASN A 334 25.82 -13.64 20.49
N TYR A 335 25.22 -13.59 21.68
CA TYR A 335 23.91 -14.16 21.97
C TYR A 335 22.98 -13.10 22.55
N LEU A 336 21.72 -13.16 22.12
CA LEU A 336 20.66 -12.24 22.49
C LEU A 336 19.61 -12.96 23.36
N PRO A 337 18.97 -12.28 24.33
CA PRO A 337 17.96 -12.87 25.20
C PRO A 337 16.71 -13.23 24.39
N LEU A 338 16.51 -14.53 24.10
CA LEU A 338 15.53 -14.99 23.12
C LEU A 338 14.11 -14.51 23.43
N ARG A 339 13.65 -14.66 24.68
CA ARG A 339 12.30 -14.26 25.07
C ARG A 339 12.07 -12.76 24.91
N ALA A 340 13.05 -11.93 25.24
CA ALA A 340 12.94 -10.48 25.12
C ALA A 340 12.89 -10.05 23.64
N VAL A 341 13.75 -10.64 22.80
CA VAL A 341 13.75 -10.39 21.35
C VAL A 341 12.43 -10.82 20.71
N MET A 342 11.99 -12.05 20.97
CA MET A 342 10.76 -12.59 20.37
C MET A 342 9.51 -11.85 20.85
N SER A 343 9.44 -11.47 22.13
CA SER A 343 8.30 -10.70 22.66
C SER A 343 8.17 -9.32 22.02
N GLN A 344 9.29 -8.64 21.73
CA GLN A 344 9.27 -7.37 21.00
C GLN A 344 8.81 -7.54 19.54
N LEU A 345 9.09 -8.70 18.94
CA LEU A 345 8.62 -9.07 17.61
C LEU A 345 7.21 -9.69 17.58
N GLY A 346 6.53 -9.77 18.73
CA GLY A 346 5.17 -10.33 18.84
C GLY A 346 5.10 -11.87 18.79
N PHE A 347 6.21 -12.58 19.02
CA PHE A 347 6.25 -14.04 19.07
C PHE A 347 6.37 -14.57 20.50
N ASP A 348 5.70 -15.68 20.77
CA ASP A 348 5.78 -16.39 22.06
C ASP A 348 6.99 -17.33 22.13
N VAL A 349 7.55 -17.49 23.33
CA VAL A 349 8.64 -18.43 23.62
C VAL A 349 8.25 -19.37 24.75
N THR A 350 8.14 -20.65 24.41
CA THR A 350 7.81 -21.73 25.34
C THR A 350 9.03 -22.59 25.64
N TYR A 351 9.07 -23.15 26.85
CA TYR A 351 10.11 -24.08 27.27
C TYR A 351 9.45 -25.38 27.71
N ASP A 352 9.88 -26.49 27.13
CA ASP A 352 9.47 -27.83 27.53
C ASP A 352 10.43 -28.36 28.59
N LYS A 353 9.92 -28.53 29.82
CA LYS A 353 10.70 -29.01 30.96
C LYS A 353 11.12 -30.48 30.81
N ALA A 354 10.34 -31.29 30.09
CA ALA A 354 10.62 -32.71 29.93
C ALA A 354 11.77 -32.95 28.95
N THR A 355 11.76 -32.23 27.82
CA THR A 355 12.79 -32.35 26.79
C THR A 355 13.93 -31.33 26.94
N GLN A 356 13.79 -30.37 27.87
CA GLN A 356 14.71 -29.26 28.10
C GLN A 356 14.94 -28.37 26.87
N LYS A 357 13.96 -28.30 25.97
CA LYS A 357 14.04 -27.56 24.71
C LYS A 357 13.23 -26.26 24.76
N THR A 358 13.75 -25.24 24.09
CA THR A 358 13.09 -23.95 23.91
C THR A 358 12.47 -23.88 22.52
N PHE A 359 11.24 -23.35 22.44
CA PHE A 359 10.51 -23.22 21.18
C PHE A 359 9.97 -21.80 20.99
N ILE A 360 10.07 -21.30 19.76
CA ILE A 360 9.40 -20.07 19.33
C ILE A 360 8.06 -20.48 18.70
N VAL A 361 6.98 -19.81 19.06
CA VAL A 361 5.65 -20.07 18.52
C VAL A 361 5.33 -19.05 17.43
N ILE A 362 5.21 -19.52 16.19
CA ILE A 362 4.88 -18.69 15.03
C ILE A 362 3.61 -19.26 14.40
N SER A 363 2.54 -18.47 14.34
CA SER A 363 1.24 -18.88 13.78
C SER A 363 0.73 -20.22 14.35
N GLY A 364 0.92 -20.45 15.64
CA GLY A 364 0.53 -21.68 16.34
C GLY A 364 1.49 -22.88 16.17
N GLN A 365 2.54 -22.77 15.34
CA GLN A 365 3.56 -23.81 15.18
C GLN A 365 4.73 -23.59 16.13
N LYS A 366 5.24 -24.67 16.75
CA LYS A 366 6.43 -24.64 17.60
C LYS A 366 7.68 -24.92 16.77
N ILE A 367 8.57 -23.95 16.69
CA ILE A 367 9.88 -24.08 16.05
C ILE A 367 10.94 -24.21 17.13
N GLU A 368 11.71 -25.29 17.10
CA GLU A 368 12.81 -25.51 18.06
C GLU A 368 13.90 -24.46 17.88
N ALA A 369 14.30 -23.82 18.98
CA ALA A 369 15.36 -22.82 19.00
C ALA A 369 16.58 -23.38 19.74
N ASN A 370 17.74 -23.34 19.08
CA ASN A 370 19.01 -23.72 19.71
C ASN A 370 19.46 -22.62 20.69
N THR A 371 19.18 -22.82 21.97
CA THR A 371 19.43 -21.82 23.02
C THR A 371 20.48 -22.24 24.04
N LEU A 372 21.28 -21.27 24.50
CA LEU A 372 22.11 -21.37 25.69
C LEU A 372 21.31 -20.85 26.91
N ILE A 373 21.17 -21.64 27.96
CA ILE A 373 20.52 -21.21 29.20
C ILE A 373 21.59 -20.72 30.19
N GLN A 374 21.47 -19.48 30.66
CA GLN A 374 22.36 -18.88 31.65
C GLN A 374 21.58 -17.98 32.61
N GLY A 375 21.72 -18.21 33.92
CA GLY A 375 21.02 -17.41 34.94
C GLY A 375 19.49 -17.48 34.86
N GLY A 376 18.93 -18.57 34.31
CA GLY A 376 17.49 -18.71 34.08
C GLY A 376 16.98 -18.04 32.79
N THR A 377 17.85 -17.37 32.03
CA THR A 377 17.51 -16.74 30.75
C THR A 377 17.97 -17.62 29.59
N ALA A 378 17.10 -17.85 28.61
CA ALA A 378 17.45 -18.50 27.35
C ALA A 378 18.01 -17.48 26.36
N TYR A 379 19.20 -17.73 25.86
CA TYR A 379 19.92 -16.90 24.90
C TYR A 379 20.04 -17.62 23.56
N ILE A 380 19.84 -16.91 22.47
CA ILE A 380 19.97 -17.42 21.10
C ILE A 380 21.12 -16.71 20.39
N SER A 381 21.90 -17.43 19.58
CA SER A 381 22.99 -16.80 18.83
C SER A 381 22.44 -15.95 17.68
N VAL A 382 23.18 -14.89 17.32
CA VAL A 382 22.85 -14.07 16.14
C VAL A 382 22.73 -14.92 14.88
N ALA A 383 23.65 -15.86 14.67
CA ALA A 383 23.63 -16.75 13.50
C ALA A 383 22.39 -17.66 13.47
N GLU A 384 21.92 -18.12 14.63
CA GLU A 384 20.71 -18.95 14.70
C GLU A 384 19.45 -18.15 14.40
N LEU A 385 19.35 -16.91 14.91
CA LEU A 385 18.27 -15.99 14.51
C LEU A 385 18.26 -15.77 12.99
N GLN A 386 19.42 -15.57 12.38
CA GLN A 386 19.53 -15.41 10.93
C GLN A 386 19.07 -16.65 10.14
N LYS A 387 19.38 -17.86 10.61
CA LYS A 387 18.88 -19.10 9.99
C LYS A 387 17.35 -19.23 10.10
N LEU A 388 16.77 -18.71 11.17
CA LEU A 388 15.31 -18.69 11.37
C LEU A 388 14.62 -17.59 10.52
N GLY A 389 15.37 -16.85 9.72
CA GLY A 389 14.86 -15.85 8.79
C GLY A 389 14.87 -14.42 9.30
N PHE A 390 15.44 -14.16 10.49
CA PHE A 390 15.53 -12.81 11.03
C PHE A 390 16.76 -12.05 10.52
N ASN A 391 16.60 -10.76 10.23
CA ASN A 391 17.71 -9.85 9.98
C ASN A 391 18.26 -9.34 11.31
N VAL A 392 19.58 -9.43 11.52
CA VAL A 392 20.23 -8.92 12.73
C VAL A 392 21.32 -7.93 12.34
N GLN A 393 21.23 -6.70 12.84
CA GLN A 393 22.22 -5.64 12.65
C GLN A 393 22.84 -5.26 14.00
N GLU A 394 24.17 -5.30 14.09
CA GLU A 394 24.87 -4.69 15.23
C GLU A 394 24.97 -3.17 14.99
N VAL A 395 24.65 -2.41 16.03
CA VAL A 395 24.76 -0.95 16.10
C VAL A 395 25.60 -0.56 17.31
N GLU A 396 26.02 0.70 17.40
CA GLU A 396 26.91 1.17 18.48
C GLU A 396 26.37 0.84 19.89
N THR A 397 25.05 0.92 20.06
CA THR A 397 24.37 0.71 21.35
C THR A 397 23.93 -0.74 21.61
N GLY A 398 24.08 -1.67 20.65
CA GLY A 398 23.61 -3.05 20.79
C GLY A 398 23.22 -3.70 19.47
N PHE A 399 22.06 -4.36 19.43
CA PHE A 399 21.58 -5.10 18.27
C PHE A 399 20.14 -4.73 17.93
N ILE A 400 19.83 -4.71 16.63
CA ILE A 400 18.48 -4.60 16.09
C ILE A 400 18.16 -5.90 15.36
N VAL A 401 17.05 -6.55 15.72
CA VAL A 401 16.58 -7.80 15.13
C VAL A 401 15.25 -7.58 14.45
N SER A 402 15.11 -7.79 13.14
CA SER A 402 13.85 -7.62 12.40
C SER A 402 13.53 -8.84 11.54
N LEU A 403 12.31 -8.88 10.98
CA LEU A 403 11.89 -9.90 10.00
C LEU A 403 12.41 -9.64 8.59
#